data_AF-A0A942NJ55-F1
#
_entry.id   AF-A0A942NJ55-F1
#
_cell.length_a   1.000
_cell.length_b   1.000
_cell.length_c   1.000
_cell.angle_alpha   90.00
_cell.angle_beta   90.00
_cell.angle_gamma   90.00
#
_symmetry.space_group_name_H-M   'P 1'
#
loop_
_entity.id
_entity.type
_entity.pdbx_description
1 polymer ?
#
loop_
_entity_poly.entity_id
_entity_poly.type
_entity_poly.pdbx_seq_one_letter_code
_entity_poly.pdbx_strand_id
1 'polypeptide(L)'
;MPFVLRDENGDICGLFAVHQEATEEFLDDGDPEVVAFRKPGYQELRRQSYPSIGDQLDAIWKKIQSTGDAGADQMFAEINAVKSKYPKP
;
A
#
# COMPACT_ATOMS: atom_id res chain seq x y z
N MET A 1 -16.90 21.29 -15.26
CA MET A 1 -16.79 21.39 -16.73
C MET A 1 -15.53 20.66 -17.16
N PRO A 2 -15.60 19.57 -17.96
CA PRO A 2 -14.41 18.87 -18.42
C PRO A 2 -13.65 19.70 -19.46
N PHE A 3 -12.33 19.75 -19.36
CA PHE A 3 -11.47 20.40 -20.35
C PHE A 3 -11.05 19.35 -21.39
N VAL A 4 -11.33 19.63 -22.66
CA VAL A 4 -11.02 18.73 -23.78
C VAL A 4 -9.74 19.21 -24.44
N LEU A 5 -8.67 18.42 -24.35
CA LEU A 5 -7.45 18.67 -25.12
C LEU A 5 -7.62 18.11 -26.53
N ARG A 6 -7.47 18.99 -27.52
CA ARG A 6 -7.46 18.66 -28.95
C ARG A 6 -6.06 18.82 -29.51
N ASP A 7 -5.68 17.98 -30.47
CA ASP A 7 -4.45 18.15 -31.24
C ASP A 7 -4.57 19.25 -32.31
N GLU A 8 -3.50 19.42 -33.10
CA GLU A 8 -3.42 20.34 -34.23
C GLU A 8 -4.39 20.03 -35.39
N ASN A 9 -4.93 18.80 -35.43
CA ASN A 9 -5.91 18.36 -36.42
C ASN A 9 -7.36 18.44 -35.89
N GLY A 10 -7.54 18.85 -34.63
CA GLY A 10 -8.84 19.03 -33.99
C GLY A 10 -9.39 17.77 -33.33
N ASP A 11 -8.62 16.68 -33.30
CA ASP A 11 -8.98 15.38 -32.72
C ASP A 11 -8.73 15.35 -31.21
N ILE A 12 -9.60 14.65 -30.49
CA ILE A 12 -9.60 14.63 -29.02
C ILE A 12 -8.49 13.68 -28.53
N CYS A 13 -7.46 14.24 -27.89
CA CYS A 13 -6.33 13.48 -27.36
C CYS A 13 -6.42 13.20 -25.87
N GLY A 14 -7.31 13.89 -25.14
CA GLY A 14 -7.50 13.63 -23.71
C GLY A 14 -8.72 14.35 -23.14
N LEU A 15 -9.49 13.63 -22.34
CA LEU A 15 -10.60 14.17 -21.56
C LEU A 15 -10.16 14.24 -20.09
N PHE A 16 -9.83 15.45 -19.61
CA PHE A 16 -9.49 15.65 -18.21
C PHE A 16 -10.74 16.07 -17.44
N ALA A 17 -11.21 15.18 -16.57
CA ALA A 17 -12.22 15.50 -15.58
C ALA A 17 -11.54 16.25 -14.43
N VAL A 18 -11.87 17.54 -14.25
CA VAL A 18 -11.52 18.27 -13.04
C VAL A 18 -12.29 17.63 -11.89
N HIS A 19 -11.58 16.88 -11.04
CA HIS A 19 -12.14 16.43 -9.76
C HIS A 19 -12.20 17.65 -8.86
N GLN A 20 -13.42 18.13 -8.62
CA GLN A 20 -13.69 19.14 -7.61
C GLN A 20 -13.50 18.46 -6.26
N GLU A 21 -12.48 18.87 -5.52
CA GLU A 21 -12.30 18.47 -4.12
C GLU A 21 -13.42 19.12 -3.29
N ALA A 22 -14.45 18.32 -3.00
CA ALA A 22 -15.45 18.65 -2.00
C ALA A 22 -14.77 18.60 -0.63
N THR A 23 -14.48 19.76 -0.06
CA THR A 23 -14.22 19.88 1.38
C THR A 23 -15.52 19.59 2.11
N GLU A 24 -15.69 18.34 2.54
CA GLU A 24 -16.76 17.96 3.46
C GLU A 24 -16.37 18.38 4.89
N GLU A 25 -16.89 19.53 5.30
CA GLU A 25 -17.12 19.82 6.71
C GLU A 25 -18.35 19.02 7.15
N PHE A 26 -18.15 17.95 7.91
CA PHE A 26 -19.20 17.24 8.63
C PHE A 26 -18.75 17.00 10.07
N LEU A 27 -19.43 17.67 11.01
CA LEU A 27 -19.41 17.38 12.45
C LEU A 27 -20.51 16.34 12.74
N ASP A 28 -20.19 15.25 13.45
CA ASP A 28 -21.15 14.60 14.37
C ASP A 28 -20.40 13.69 15.37
N ASP A 29 -20.37 14.11 16.63
CA ASP A 29 -19.99 13.30 17.79
C ASP A 29 -21.16 12.35 18.12
N GLY A 30 -21.10 11.09 17.66
CA GLY A 30 -22.16 10.11 17.93
C GLY A 30 -21.76 8.65 17.71
N ASP A 31 -21.75 7.89 18.81
CA ASP A 31 -21.70 6.42 18.96
C ASP A 31 -20.33 5.75 19.21
N PRO A 32 -19.98 5.45 20.48
CA PRO A 32 -18.94 4.48 20.75
C PRO A 32 -19.45 3.06 20.43
N GLU A 33 -18.71 2.41 19.54
CA GLU A 33 -18.36 1.00 19.67
C GLU A 33 -19.44 -0.04 19.31
N VAL A 34 -19.55 -0.30 18.01
CA VAL A 34 -19.62 -1.67 17.50
C VAL A 34 -18.59 -1.83 16.39
N VAL A 35 -17.33 -1.97 16.78
CA VAL A 35 -16.26 -2.40 15.85
C VAL A 35 -16.58 -3.83 15.44
N ALA A 36 -17.23 -4.00 14.28
CA ALA A 36 -17.47 -5.31 13.72
C ALA A 36 -16.12 -6.03 13.57
N PHE A 37 -15.86 -7.02 14.44
CA PHE A 37 -14.64 -7.81 14.48
C PHE A 37 -14.59 -8.72 13.24
N ARG A 38 -14.34 -8.13 12.06
CA ARG A 38 -14.09 -8.89 10.85
C ARG A 38 -12.79 -9.65 11.05
N LYS A 39 -12.83 -10.97 10.84
CA LYS A 39 -11.60 -11.76 10.79
C LYS A 39 -10.67 -11.14 9.74
N PRO A 40 -9.42 -10.81 10.10
CA PRO A 40 -8.46 -10.25 9.16
C PRO A 40 -8.24 -11.23 8.00
N GLY A 41 -8.28 -10.74 6.76
CA GLY A 41 -7.97 -11.56 5.59
C GLY A 41 -6.51 -12.03 5.60
N TYR A 42 -6.16 -13.02 4.77
CA TYR A 42 -4.79 -13.55 4.70
C TYR A 42 -3.74 -12.46 4.41
N GLN A 43 -4.10 -11.41 3.69
CA GLN A 43 -3.24 -10.26 3.38
C GLN A 43 -2.89 -9.46 4.64
N GLU A 44 -3.90 -9.20 5.48
CA GLU A 44 -3.78 -8.47 6.73
C GLU A 44 -2.89 -9.25 7.73
N LEU A 45 -3.10 -10.56 7.83
CA LEU A 45 -2.30 -11.46 8.66
C LEU A 45 -0.82 -11.49 8.23
N ARG A 46 -0.55 -11.48 6.92
CA ARG A 46 0.82 -11.36 6.40
C ARG A 46 1.43 -10.01 6.71
N ARG A 47 0.69 -8.90 6.51
CA ARG A 47 1.16 -7.54 6.77
C ARG A 47 1.55 -7.34 8.23
N GLN A 48 0.75 -7.85 9.16
CA GLN A 48 1.04 -7.81 10.60
C GLN A 48 2.26 -8.63 11.02
N SER A 49 2.70 -9.58 10.19
CA SER A 49 3.86 -10.43 10.50
C SER A 49 5.19 -9.82 10.08
N TYR A 50 5.17 -8.78 9.24
CA TYR A 50 6.38 -8.07 8.85
C TYR A 50 6.68 -6.92 9.82
N PRO A 51 7.96 -6.60 10.06
CA PRO A 51 8.36 -5.36 10.72
C PRO A 51 7.87 -4.12 9.94
N SER A 52 8.02 -2.94 10.51
CA SER A 52 7.76 -1.70 9.75
C SER A 52 8.65 -1.65 8.50
N ILE A 53 8.20 -0.97 7.44
CA ILE A 53 9.00 -0.87 6.21
C ILE A 53 10.35 -0.16 6.45
N GLY A 54 10.39 0.77 7.40
CA GLY A 54 11.63 1.46 7.79
C GLY A 54 12.64 0.49 8.42
N ASP A 55 12.20 -0.37 9.34
CA ASP A 55 13.07 -1.38 9.96
C ASP A 55 13.57 -2.40 8.94
N GLN A 56 12.73 -2.79 7.97
CA GLN A 56 13.12 -3.68 6.89
C GLN A 56 14.23 -3.07 6.02
N LEU A 57 14.08 -1.80 5.65
CA LEU A 57 15.08 -1.08 4.84
C LEU A 57 16.38 -0.82 5.61
N ASP A 58 16.29 -0.49 6.90
CA ASP A 58 17.45 -0.30 7.77
C ASP A 58 18.24 -1.61 7.96
N ALA A 59 17.53 -2.74 8.13
CA ALA A 59 18.15 -4.06 8.20
C ALA A 59 18.90 -4.41 6.91
N ILE A 60 18.32 -4.13 5.73
CA ILE A 60 19.00 -4.30 4.44
C ILE A 60 20.24 -3.39 4.37
N TRP A 61 20.08 -2.11 4.73
CA TRP A 61 21.16 -1.14 4.65
C TRP A 61 22.37 -1.53 5.48
N LYS A 62 22.15 -1.93 6.74
CA LYS A 62 23.21 -2.40 7.65
C LYS A 62 23.91 -3.64 7.12
N LYS A 63 23.15 -4.55 6.49
CA LYS A 63 23.68 -5.76 5.88
C LYS A 63 24.57 -5.44 4.69
N ILE A 64 24.12 -4.57 3.77
CA ILE A 64 24.91 -4.08 2.65
C ILE A 64 26.20 -3.41 3.14
N GLN A 65 26.15 -2.58 4.18
CA GLN A 65 27.36 -1.96 4.74
C GLN A 65 28.36 -2.99 5.28
N SER A 66 27.88 -4.10 5.85
CA SER A 66 28.73 -5.08 6.51
C SER A 66 29.30 -6.12 5.55
N THR A 67 28.49 -6.60 4.59
CA THR A 67 28.84 -7.71 3.71
C THR A 67 28.97 -7.32 2.23
N GLY A 68 28.55 -6.11 1.86
CA GLY A 68 28.44 -5.69 0.45
C GLY A 68 27.27 -6.34 -0.29
N ASP A 69 26.41 -7.08 0.41
CA ASP A 69 25.29 -7.83 -0.16
C ASP A 69 24.00 -7.53 0.61
N ALA A 70 22.89 -7.39 -0.11
CA ALA A 70 21.56 -7.23 0.49
C ALA A 70 21.05 -8.55 1.11
N GLY A 71 21.66 -9.69 0.75
CA GLY A 71 21.30 -11.02 1.18
C GLY A 71 19.86 -11.35 0.84
N ALA A 72 19.56 -11.21 -0.46
CA ALA A 72 18.25 -11.44 -1.06
C ALA A 72 17.71 -12.85 -0.75
N ASP A 73 18.58 -13.87 -0.66
CA ASP A 73 18.17 -15.24 -0.36
C ASP A 73 17.56 -15.39 1.03
N GLN A 74 18.12 -14.70 2.04
CA GLN A 74 17.59 -14.72 3.39
C GLN A 74 16.24 -14.00 3.46
N MET A 75 16.10 -12.85 2.80
CA MET A 75 14.80 -12.17 2.70
C MET A 75 13.76 -13.02 1.96
N PHE A 76 14.16 -13.69 0.89
CA PHE A 76 13.29 -14.59 0.16
C PHE A 76 12.80 -15.75 1.04
N ALA A 77 13.69 -16.34 1.85
CA ALA A 77 13.35 -17.38 2.81
C ALA A 77 12.36 -16.88 3.88
N GLU A 78 12.59 -15.70 4.45
CA GLU A 78 11.69 -15.08 5.45
C GLU A 78 10.30 -14.80 4.88
N ILE A 79 10.24 -14.22 3.67
CA ILE A 79 8.98 -13.96 2.97
C ILE A 79 8.24 -15.27 2.71
N ASN A 80 8.94 -16.31 2.28
CA ASN A 80 8.32 -17.62 2.03
C ASN A 80 7.84 -18.29 3.33
N ALA A 81 8.55 -18.12 4.44
CA ALA A 81 8.09 -18.59 5.74
C ALA A 81 6.75 -17.93 6.13
N VAL A 82 6.63 -16.60 5.98
CA VAL A 82 5.38 -15.87 6.25
C VAL A 82 4.27 -16.30 5.28
N LYS A 83 4.58 -16.46 3.99
CA LYS A 83 3.60 -16.88 2.97
C LYS A 83 3.10 -18.31 3.20
N SER A 84 3.97 -19.19 3.71
CA SER A 84 3.63 -20.58 4.05
C SER A 84 2.78 -20.64 5.32
N LYS A 85 3.03 -19.75 6.29
CA LYS A 85 2.23 -19.64 7.52
C LYS A 85 0.79 -19.17 7.24
N TYR A 86 0.60 -18.31 6.25
CA TYR A 86 -0.71 -17.81 5.84
C TYR A 86 -0.93 -18.09 4.34
N PRO A 87 -1.31 -19.31 3.94
CA PRO A 87 -1.53 -19.65 2.53
C PRO A 87 -2.66 -18.79 1.93
N LYS A 88 -2.64 -18.64 0.60
CA LYS A 88 -3.75 -18.00 -0.11
C LYS A 88 -4.98 -18.93 -0.03
N PRO A 89 -6.20 -18.38 0.16
CA PRO A 89 -7.42 -19.17 0.08
C PRO A 89 -7.66 -19.69 -1.35
#